data_AF-A0A317DPM5-F1
#
_entry.id   AF-A0A317DPM5-F1
#
_cell.length_a   1.000
_cell.length_b   1.000
_cell.length_c   1.000
_cell.angle_alpha   90.00
_cell.angle_beta   90.00
_cell.angle_gamma   90.00
#
_symmetry.space_group_name_H-M   'P 1'
#
loop_
_entity.id
_entity.type
_entity.pdbx_description
1 polymer ?
#
loop_
_entity_poly.entity_id
_entity_poly.type
_entity_poly.pdbx_seq_one_letter_code
_entity_poly.pdbx_strand_id
1 'polypeptide(L)'
;MAAGTAAIGAVVVLVVVVPVAVGFSLLLRPLTHGSWIYRLQVRQIMRGNPALSQPMHVMVTESGVHFSSATGQSTTSWAQYPLHVETDRSFALLASQRRGGAVLVLPKRGLDAAGSATLRSLLAAHSRRLP
;
A
#
# COMPACT_ATOMS: atom_id res chain seq x y z
N MET A 1 -34.32 45.01 18.84
CA MET A 1 -33.12 45.07 17.96
C MET A 1 -32.21 43.85 18.03
N ALA A 2 -32.32 42.96 19.03
CA ALA A 2 -31.45 41.77 19.16
C ALA A 2 -31.75 40.62 18.17
N ALA A 3 -32.97 40.53 17.64
CA ALA A 3 -33.34 39.46 16.69
C ALA A 3 -32.71 39.65 15.29
N GLY A 4 -32.49 40.90 14.86
CA GLY A 4 -31.90 41.21 13.56
C GLY A 4 -30.42 40.86 13.46
N THR A 5 -29.65 41.09 14.54
CA THR A 5 -28.23 40.77 14.61
C THR A 5 -27.98 39.25 14.65
N ALA A 6 -28.83 38.50 15.35
CA ALA A 6 -28.77 37.04 15.37
C ALA A 6 -29.08 36.41 14.00
N ALA A 7 -30.09 36.93 13.29
CA ALA A 7 -30.44 36.46 11.95
C ALA A 7 -29.33 36.76 10.92
N ILE A 8 -28.74 37.96 10.96
CA ILE A 8 -27.60 38.33 10.10
C ILE A 8 -26.38 37.46 10.40
N GLY A 9 -26.09 37.20 11.68
CA GLY A 9 -25.03 36.29 12.09
C GLY A 9 -25.22 34.88 11.54
N ALA A 10 -26.43 34.34 11.61
CA ALA A 10 -26.75 33.02 11.07
C ALA A 10 -26.57 32.95 9.54
N VAL A 11 -26.99 34.00 8.81
CA VAL A 11 -26.83 34.07 7.34
C VAL A 11 -25.36 34.17 6.95
N VAL A 12 -24.54 34.98 7.64
CA VAL A 12 -23.10 35.10 7.36
C VAL A 12 -22.37 33.78 7.62
N VAL A 13 -22.69 33.08 8.70
CA VAL A 13 -22.11 31.76 8.98
C VAL A 13 -22.47 30.75 7.89
N LEU A 14 -23.73 30.72 7.46
CA LEU A 14 -24.23 29.72 6.51
C LEU A 14 -23.76 29.99 5.07
N VAL A 15 -23.65 31.25 4.67
CA VAL A 15 -23.32 31.64 3.28
C VAL A 15 -21.82 31.84 3.06
N VAL A 16 -21.04 32.15 4.11
CA VAL A 16 -19.61 32.42 3.97
C VAL A 16 -18.77 31.35 4.66
N VAL A 17 -19.02 31.08 5.94
CA VAL A 17 -18.14 30.20 6.73
C VAL A 17 -18.27 28.74 6.28
N VAL A 18 -19.50 28.25 6.07
CA VAL A 18 -19.74 26.86 5.62
C VAL A 18 -19.10 26.57 4.26
N PRO A 19 -19.33 27.35 3.19
CA PRO A 19 -18.71 27.06 1.89
C PRO A 19 -17.19 27.26 1.90
N VAL A 20 -16.65 28.18 2.69
CA VAL A 20 -15.19 28.32 2.86
C VAL A 20 -14.60 27.08 3.56
N ALA A 21 -15.23 26.61 4.63
CA ALA A 21 -14.79 25.41 5.35
C ALA A 21 -14.91 24.14 4.49
N VAL A 22 -16.00 24.01 3.72
CA VAL A 22 -16.20 22.91 2.77
C VAL A 22 -15.18 22.98 1.63
N GLY A 23 -14.98 24.16 1.04
CA GLY A 23 -13.99 24.38 -0.01
C GLY A 23 -12.58 24.06 0.45
N PHE A 24 -12.19 24.53 1.64
CA PHE A 24 -10.89 24.23 2.25
C PHE A 24 -10.72 22.73 2.56
N SER A 25 -11.77 22.08 3.07
CA SER A 25 -11.78 20.63 3.32
C SER A 25 -11.62 19.80 2.05
N LEU A 26 -12.27 20.20 0.95
CA LEU A 26 -12.11 19.56 -0.35
C LEU A 26 -10.72 19.80 -0.95
N LEU A 27 -10.15 21.00 -0.76
CA LEU A 27 -8.81 21.35 -1.21
C LEU A 27 -7.72 20.56 -0.46
N LEU A 28 -7.92 20.29 0.83
CA LEU A 28 -7.02 19.50 1.67
C LEU A 28 -7.23 17.98 1.54
N ARG A 29 -8.37 17.55 0.99
CA ARG A 29 -8.69 16.13 0.78
C ARG A 29 -7.61 15.34 0.01
N PRO A 30 -7.00 15.83 -1.08
CA PRO A 30 -5.92 15.11 -1.77
C PRO A 30 -4.62 15.05 -0.97
N LEU A 31 -4.35 16.03 -0.09
CA LEU A 31 -3.21 16.00 0.84
C LEU A 31 -3.41 14.95 1.94
N THR A 32 -4.63 14.82 2.45
CA THR A 32 -4.99 13.83 3.48
C THR A 32 -5.15 12.42 2.93
N HIS A 33 -5.50 12.25 1.65
CA HIS A 33 -5.64 10.94 1.03
C HIS A 33 -4.32 10.19 0.78
N GLY A 34 -3.17 10.78 1.10
CA GLY A 34 -1.85 10.13 1.12
C GLY A 34 -1.32 9.64 -0.24
N SER A 35 -2.17 9.57 -1.26
CA SER A 35 -1.85 9.00 -2.57
C SER A 35 -0.85 9.85 -3.34
N TRP A 36 -0.89 11.18 -3.19
CA TRP A 36 0.07 12.07 -3.83
C TRP A 36 1.45 11.99 -3.17
N ILE A 37 1.49 12.05 -1.84
CA ILE A 37 2.74 11.90 -1.07
C ILE A 37 3.35 10.52 -1.34
N TYR A 38 2.55 9.46 -1.35
CA TYR A 38 3.00 8.12 -1.71
C TYR A 38 3.60 8.06 -3.12
N ARG A 39 2.94 8.67 -4.12
CA ARG A 39 3.47 8.74 -5.49
C ARG A 39 4.80 9.48 -5.56
N LEU A 40 4.95 10.58 -4.82
CA LEU A 40 6.22 11.32 -4.75
C LEU A 40 7.31 10.49 -4.06
N GLN A 41 7.00 9.81 -2.95
CA GLN A 41 7.93 8.92 -2.26
C GLN A 41 8.38 7.77 -3.15
N VAL A 42 7.47 7.07 -3.83
CA VAL A 42 7.82 6.01 -4.77
C VAL A 42 8.69 6.55 -5.89
N ARG A 43 8.37 7.71 -6.46
CA ARG A 43 9.21 8.35 -7.49
C ARG A 43 10.61 8.67 -6.97
N GLN A 44 10.73 9.17 -5.75
CA GLN A 44 12.03 9.48 -5.15
C GLN A 44 12.83 8.21 -4.89
N ILE A 45 12.21 7.15 -4.37
CA ILE A 45 12.83 5.83 -4.17
C ILE A 45 13.34 5.26 -5.49
N MET A 46 12.53 5.29 -6.54
CA MET A 46 12.92 4.79 -7.86
C MET A 46 14.06 5.62 -8.49
N ARG A 47 14.05 6.95 -8.31
CA ARG A 47 15.14 7.82 -8.80
C ARG A 47 16.43 7.62 -8.02
N GLY A 48 16.34 7.43 -6.70
CA GLY A 48 17.49 7.22 -5.83
C GLY A 48 18.08 5.81 -5.91
N ASN A 49 17.33 4.84 -6.43
CA ASN A 49 17.78 3.46 -6.55
C ASN A 49 17.44 2.86 -7.94
N PRO A 50 18.27 3.14 -8.96
CA PRO A 50 18.07 2.62 -10.32
C PRO A 50 18.00 1.10 -10.39
N ALA A 51 18.61 0.39 -9.43
CA ALA A 51 18.59 -1.07 -9.38
C ALA A 51 17.19 -1.65 -9.16
N LEU A 52 16.25 -0.88 -8.60
CA LEU A 52 14.85 -1.30 -8.49
C LEU A 52 14.14 -1.43 -9.85
N SER A 53 14.73 -0.88 -10.92
CA SER A 53 14.24 -1.02 -12.30
C SER A 53 14.89 -2.18 -13.04
N GLN A 54 15.92 -2.80 -12.46
CA GLN A 54 16.61 -3.94 -13.05
C GLN A 54 15.82 -5.23 -12.82
N PRO A 55 16.05 -6.28 -13.63
CA PRO A 55 15.45 -7.58 -13.40
C PRO A 55 15.71 -8.10 -11.98
N MET A 56 14.65 -8.57 -11.34
CA MET A 56 14.66 -9.20 -10.03
C MET A 56 14.13 -10.62 -10.17
N HIS A 57 14.83 -11.57 -9.57
CA HIS A 57 14.41 -12.96 -9.49
C HIS A 57 14.00 -13.27 -8.05
N VAL A 58 12.82 -13.87 -7.90
CA VAL A 58 12.31 -14.33 -6.61
C VAL A 58 12.05 -15.81 -6.71
N MET A 59 12.67 -16.59 -5.82
CA MET A 59 12.45 -18.01 -5.68
C MET A 59 11.83 -18.26 -4.31
N VAL A 60 10.66 -18.90 -4.30
CA VAL A 60 9.95 -19.24 -3.07
C VAL A 60 10.13 -20.73 -2.83
N THR A 61 10.58 -21.08 -1.64
CA THR A 61 10.91 -22.44 -1.21
C THR A 61 10.29 -22.73 0.16
N GLU A 62 10.43 -23.96 0.64
CA GLU A 62 10.00 -24.33 1.99
C GLU A 62 10.74 -23.56 3.10
N SER A 63 11.99 -23.16 2.86
CA SER A 63 12.78 -22.40 3.84
C SER A 63 12.43 -20.91 3.89
N GLY A 64 11.82 -20.38 2.84
CA GLY A 64 11.41 -18.98 2.77
C GLY A 64 11.45 -18.40 1.36
N VAL A 65 11.80 -17.13 1.29
CA VAL A 65 11.89 -16.36 0.05
C VAL A 65 13.35 -16.00 -0.21
N HIS A 66 13.85 -16.45 -1.35
CA HIS A 66 15.14 -16.05 -1.89
C HIS A 66 14.93 -14.97 -2.95
N PHE A 67 15.65 -13.87 -2.79
CA PHE A 67 15.60 -12.72 -3.67
C PHE A 67 16.98 -12.50 -4.28
N SER A 68 17.04 -12.29 -5.59
CA SER A 68 18.27 -11.98 -6.32
C SER A 68 18.04 -10.82 -7.27
N SER A 69 18.96 -9.87 -7.26
CA SER A 69 18.94 -8.68 -8.12
C SER A 69 20.36 -8.25 -8.48
N ALA A 70 20.47 -7.22 -9.32
CA ALA A 70 21.76 -6.62 -9.67
C ALA A 70 22.55 -6.09 -8.46
N THR A 71 21.88 -5.73 -7.35
CA THR A 71 22.53 -5.18 -6.14
C THR A 71 22.84 -6.22 -5.08
N GLY A 72 22.45 -7.48 -5.28
CA GLY A 72 22.75 -8.55 -4.35
C GLY A 72 21.63 -9.56 -4.20
N GLN A 73 21.86 -10.46 -3.23
CA GLN A 73 20.98 -11.56 -2.89
C GLN A 73 20.60 -11.50 -1.42
N SER A 74 19.37 -11.91 -1.11
CA SER A 74 18.90 -12.04 0.26
C SER A 74 18.00 -13.26 0.40
N THR A 75 17.98 -13.80 1.61
CA THR A 75 17.08 -14.89 1.99
C THR A 75 16.28 -14.42 3.19
N THR A 76 14.97 -14.55 3.10
CA THR A 76 14.04 -14.18 4.16
C THR A 76 13.25 -15.40 4.59
N SER A 77 13.29 -15.74 5.88
CA SER A 77 12.47 -16.84 6.41
C SER A 77 10.99 -16.46 6.46
N TRP A 78 10.13 -17.47 6.48
CA TRP A 78 8.68 -17.28 6.60
C TRP A 78 8.24 -16.52 7.85
N ALA A 79 9.05 -16.52 8.92
CA ALA A 79 8.77 -15.78 10.14
C ALA A 79 8.68 -14.25 9.93
N GLN A 80 9.31 -13.70 8.88
CA GLN A 80 9.16 -12.29 8.52
C GLN A 80 7.85 -11.99 7.78
N TYR A 81 7.16 -13.02 7.28
CA TYR A 81 5.92 -12.92 6.51
C TYR A 81 4.80 -13.75 7.14
N PRO A 82 4.38 -13.47 8.38
CA PRO A 82 3.33 -14.24 9.06
C PRO A 82 1.96 -14.15 8.37
N LEU A 83 1.78 -13.20 7.45
CA LEU A 83 0.49 -12.88 6.83
C LEU A 83 0.62 -12.77 5.32
N HIS A 84 -0.43 -13.15 4.60
CA HIS A 84 -0.54 -12.90 3.16
C HIS A 84 -1.92 -12.45 2.72
N VAL A 85 -1.98 -11.68 1.62
CA VAL A 85 -3.20 -11.34 0.89
C VAL A 85 -3.05 -11.85 -0.54
N GLU A 86 -4.08 -12.51 -1.05
CA GLU A 86 -4.17 -12.87 -2.47
C GLU A 86 -5.13 -11.91 -3.17
N THR A 87 -4.65 -11.22 -4.21
CA THR A 87 -5.46 -10.40 -5.12
C THR A 87 -5.56 -11.07 -6.48
N ASP A 88 -6.37 -10.52 -7.39
CA ASP A 88 -6.47 -11.00 -8.77
C ASP A 88 -5.12 -11.01 -9.51
N ARG A 89 -4.19 -10.12 -9.15
CA ARG A 89 -2.93 -9.89 -9.87
C ARG A 89 -1.67 -10.31 -9.11
N SER A 90 -1.75 -10.54 -7.81
CA SER A 90 -0.56 -10.78 -6.98
C SER A 90 -0.87 -11.49 -5.66
N PHE A 91 0.17 -12.06 -5.08
CA PHE A 91 0.23 -12.42 -3.66
C PHE A 91 1.07 -11.36 -2.95
N ALA A 92 0.54 -10.75 -1.89
CA ALA A 92 1.25 -9.78 -1.06
C ALA A 92 1.60 -10.42 0.29
N LEU A 93 2.88 -10.42 0.64
CA LEU A 93 3.39 -10.91 1.91
C LEU A 93 3.58 -9.75 2.87
N LEU A 94 3.07 -9.91 4.08
CA LEU A 94 3.04 -8.84 5.08
C LEU A 94 3.74 -9.27 6.37
N ALA A 95 4.56 -8.36 6.90
CA ALA A 95 5.16 -8.47 8.21
C ALA A 95 4.17 -8.13 9.34
N SER A 96 3.15 -7.33 9.06
CA SER A 96 2.10 -6.99 10.04
C SER A 96 0.79 -6.54 9.38
N GLN A 97 -0.31 -6.53 10.15
CA GLN A 97 -1.60 -5.95 9.73
C GLN A 97 -1.62 -4.41 9.72
N ARG A 98 -0.56 -3.75 10.20
CA ARG A 98 -0.52 -2.28 10.24
C ARG A 98 -0.30 -1.71 8.84
N ARG A 99 -0.77 -0.48 8.63
CA ARG A 99 -0.50 0.25 7.38
C ARG A 99 1.02 0.33 7.15
N GLY A 100 1.44 0.04 5.91
CA GLY A 100 2.86 -0.04 5.55
C GLY A 100 3.54 -1.36 5.91
N GLY A 101 2.81 -2.36 6.42
CA GLY A 101 3.35 -3.67 6.80
C GLY A 101 3.57 -4.65 5.64
N ALA A 102 3.21 -4.29 4.40
CA ALA A 102 3.48 -5.11 3.22
C ALA A 102 4.96 -4.99 2.82
N VAL A 103 5.65 -6.11 2.71
CA VAL A 103 7.11 -6.14 2.50
C VAL A 103 7.46 -6.70 1.13
N LEU A 104 6.65 -7.62 0.59
CA LEU A 104 6.92 -8.22 -0.72
C LEU A 104 5.64 -8.46 -1.51
N VAL A 105 5.67 -8.16 -2.80
CA VAL A 105 4.57 -8.43 -3.73
C VAL A 105 5.07 -9.36 -4.83
N LEU A 106 4.40 -10.51 -4.96
CA LEU A 106 4.67 -11.54 -5.94
C LEU A 106 3.61 -11.48 -7.05
N PRO A 107 3.95 -10.96 -8.24
CA PRO A 107 2.98 -10.81 -9.32
C PRO A 107 2.66 -12.16 -9.96
N LYS A 108 1.37 -12.48 -10.13
CA LYS A 108 0.91 -13.75 -10.73
C LYS A 108 1.34 -13.92 -12.18
N ARG A 109 1.56 -12.83 -12.93
CA ARG A 109 2.07 -12.88 -14.31
C ARG A 109 3.46 -13.53 -14.45
N GLY A 110 4.20 -13.66 -13.35
CA GLY A 110 5.49 -14.37 -13.34
C GLY A 110 5.34 -15.87 -13.07
N LEU A 111 4.11 -16.37 -12.90
CA LEU A 111 3.80 -17.76 -12.60
C LEU A 111 2.83 -18.29 -13.65
N ASP A 112 2.95 -19.58 -13.95
CA ASP A 112 1.91 -20.33 -14.63
C ASP A 112 0.83 -20.81 -13.64
N ALA A 113 -0.16 -21.55 -14.13
CA ALA A 113 -1.25 -22.05 -13.30
C ALA A 113 -0.77 -23.02 -12.22
N ALA A 114 0.18 -23.90 -12.55
CA ALA A 114 0.77 -24.85 -11.61
C ALA A 114 1.58 -24.13 -10.52
N GLY A 115 2.45 -23.19 -10.90
CA GLY A 115 3.24 -22.38 -9.98
C GLY A 115 2.36 -21.55 -9.06
N SER A 116 1.23 -21.03 -9.55
CA SER A 116 0.25 -20.32 -8.73
C SER A 116 -0.41 -21.23 -7.69
N ALA A 117 -0.72 -22.48 -8.05
CA ALA A 117 -1.28 -23.46 -7.11
C ALA A 117 -0.24 -23.87 -6.05
N THR A 118 0.99 -24.18 -6.47
CA THR A 118 2.10 -24.52 -5.57
C THR A 118 2.41 -23.40 -4.59
N LEU A 119 2.47 -22.16 -5.07
CA LEU A 119 2.68 -20.99 -4.20
C LEU A 119 1.54 -20.86 -3.19
N ARG A 120 0.29 -21.07 -3.59
CA ARG A 120 -0.85 -21.01 -2.66
C ARG A 120 -0.71 -22.06 -1.55
N SER A 121 -0.28 -23.27 -1.87
CA SER A 121 -0.02 -24.33 -0.89
C SER A 121 1.10 -23.95 0.09
N LEU A 122 2.22 -23.43 -0.42
CA LEU A 122 3.33 -22.93 0.41
C LEU A 122 2.87 -21.82 1.36
N LEU A 123 2.13 -20.84 0.85
CA LEU A 123 1.62 -19.74 1.67
C LEU A 123 0.65 -20.22 2.74
N ALA A 124 -0.22 -21.18 2.42
CA ALA A 124 -1.13 -21.77 3.39
C ALA A 124 -0.41 -22.55 4.51
N ALA A 125 0.75 -23.14 4.22
CA ALA A 125 1.55 -23.85 5.21
C ALA A 125 2.30 -22.90 6.17
N HIS A 126 2.77 -21.76 5.66
CA HIS A 126 3.72 -20.90 6.38
C HIS A 126 3.16 -19.56 6.86
N SER A 127 1.96 -19.18 6.44
CA SER A 127 1.39 -17.87 6.75
C SER A 127 -0.14 -17.87 6.83
N ARG A 128 -0.71 -16.91 7.54
CA ARG A 128 -2.16 -16.75 7.65
C ARG A 128 -2.69 -15.84 6.54
N ARG A 129 -3.69 -16.32 5.81
CA ARG A 129 -4.41 -15.50 4.82
C ARG A 129 -5.26 -14.44 5.50
N LEU A 130 -5.14 -13.20 5.04
CA LEU A 130 -6.06 -12.11 5.36
C LEU A 130 -7.20 -12.07 4.31
N PRO A 131 -8.39 -11.63 4.72
CA PRO A 131 -9.54 -11.48 3.83
C PRO A 131 -9.32 -10.40 2.77
#